data_AF-A0AAP4UGN1-F1
#
_entry.id   AF-A0AAP4UGN1-F1
#
_cell.length_a   1.000
_cell.length_b   1.000
_cell.length_c   1.000
_cell.angle_alpha   90.00
_cell.angle_beta   90.00
_cell.angle_gamma   90.00
#
_symmetry.space_group_name_H-M   'P 1'
#
loop_
_entity.id
_entity.type
_entity.pdbx_description
1 polymer ?
#
loop_
_entity_poly.entity_id
_entity_poly.type
_entity_poly.pdbx_seq_one_letter_code
_entity_poly.pdbx_strand_id
1 'polypeptide(L)'
;SPESKSSFLSDYVDFSIYVDAEESLLKEWYQQRFLKFRQGAFSDPKSFFHHYSQLSDDEANATAANIWDTINGPNLQTNIKPSRERANLILKKAANHLVDRVLLRK
;
A
#
# COMPACT_ATOMS: atom_id res chain seq x y z
N SER A 1 -3.21 12.41 38.20
CA SER A 1 -3.58 13.21 37.01
C SER A 1 -4.33 12.32 36.06
N PRO A 2 -5.51 12.68 35.53
CA PRO A 2 -6.21 11.79 34.63
C PRO A 2 -5.40 11.71 33.33
N GLU A 3 -5.03 10.49 32.94
CA GLU A 3 -4.35 10.19 31.69
C GLU A 3 -5.12 10.80 30.53
N SER A 4 -4.44 11.53 29.64
CA SER A 4 -5.07 12.01 28.42
C SER A 4 -5.59 10.80 27.64
N LYS A 5 -6.92 10.65 27.52
CA LYS A 5 -7.51 9.71 26.58
C LYS A 5 -6.86 9.96 25.22
N SER A 6 -6.07 8.99 24.75
CA SER A 6 -5.56 8.99 23.38
C SER A 6 -6.78 8.94 22.47
N SER A 7 -7.06 10.06 21.80
CA SER A 7 -8.11 10.12 20.80
C SER A 7 -7.58 9.47 19.53
N PHE A 8 -8.27 8.46 19.03
CA PHE A 8 -7.92 7.83 17.77
C PHE A 8 -8.62 8.57 16.63
N LEU A 9 -8.01 8.59 15.44
CA LEU A 9 -8.63 9.20 14.25
C LEU A 9 -10.02 8.62 13.96
N SER A 10 -10.24 7.34 14.28
CA SER A 10 -11.54 6.67 14.14
C SER A 10 -12.66 7.34 14.95
N ASP A 11 -12.33 8.08 16.01
CA ASP A 11 -13.32 8.76 16.86
C ASP A 11 -13.96 9.97 16.15
N TYR A 12 -13.40 10.40 15.01
CA TYR A 12 -13.87 11.54 14.20
C TYR A 12 -14.28 11.15 12.78
N VAL A 13 -14.44 9.85 12.50
CA VAL A 13 -14.78 9.35 11.16
C VAL A 13 -16.08 8.56 11.24
N ASP A 14 -17.12 9.04 10.55
CA ASP A 14 -18.44 8.40 10.56
C ASP A 14 -18.46 7.06 9.80
N PHE A 15 -17.60 6.92 8.79
CA PHE A 15 -17.49 5.71 7.99
C PHE A 15 -16.08 5.50 7.43
N SER A 16 -15.57 4.30 7.57
CA SER A 16 -14.22 3.91 7.14
C SER A 16 -14.25 2.67 6.26
N ILE A 17 -13.41 2.69 5.21
CA ILE A 17 -13.28 1.61 4.24
C ILE A 17 -11.84 1.09 4.30
N TYR A 18 -11.68 -0.22 4.46
CA TYR A 18 -10.41 -0.91 4.29
C TYR A 18 -10.38 -1.63 2.94
N VAL A 19 -9.36 -1.35 2.13
CA VAL A 19 -9.14 -2.05 0.85
C VAL A 19 -8.13 -3.16 1.08
N ASP A 20 -8.58 -4.40 0.96
CA ASP A 20 -7.78 -5.61 1.20
C ASP A 20 -7.46 -6.33 -0.11
N ALA A 21 -6.36 -7.08 -0.15
CA ALA A 21 -6.00 -8.00 -1.21
C ALA A 21 -4.96 -9.00 -0.69
N GLU A 22 -4.76 -10.11 -1.41
CA GLU A 22 -3.66 -11.02 -1.11
C GLU A 22 -2.31 -10.28 -1.22
N GLU A 23 -1.39 -10.55 -0.29
CA GLU A 23 -0.13 -9.82 -0.19
C GLU A 23 0.75 -9.96 -1.43
N SER A 24 0.69 -11.12 -2.10
CA SER A 24 1.36 -11.34 -3.38
C SER A 24 0.85 -10.39 -4.47
N LEU A 25 -0.46 -10.15 -4.52
CA LEU A 25 -1.07 -9.18 -5.45
C LEU A 25 -0.65 -7.75 -5.10
N LEU A 26 -0.64 -7.39 -3.81
CA LEU A 26 -0.19 -6.06 -3.38
C LEU A 26 1.28 -5.81 -3.77
N LYS A 27 2.15 -6.82 -3.58
CA LYS A 27 3.55 -6.78 -3.99
C LYS A 27 3.70 -6.62 -5.51
N GLU A 28 2.94 -7.38 -6.29
CA GLU A 28 2.93 -7.30 -7.75
C GLU A 28 2.50 -5.89 -8.21
N TRP A 29 1.38 -5.37 -7.69
CA TRP A 29 0.88 -4.04 -8.02
C TRP A 29 1.85 -2.93 -7.63
N TYR A 30 2.54 -3.09 -6.50
CA TYR A 30 3.58 -2.17 -6.08
C TYR A 30 4.74 -2.13 -7.09
N GLN A 31 5.25 -3.29 -7.51
CA GLN A 31 6.34 -3.38 -8.49
C GLN A 31 5.92 -2.80 -9.85
N GLN A 32 4.74 -3.16 -10.34
CA GLN A 32 4.21 -2.61 -11.59
C GLN A 32 4.08 -1.09 -11.54
N ARG A 33 3.60 -0.54 -10.41
CA ARG A 33 3.50 0.91 -10.22
C ARG A 33 4.87 1.58 -10.12
N PHE A 34 5.83 0.96 -9.44
CA PHE A 34 7.19 1.45 -9.34
C PHE A 34 7.84 1.58 -10.73
N LEU A 35 7.71 0.55 -11.56
CA LEU A 35 8.23 0.56 -12.93
C LEU A 35 7.58 1.65 -13.78
N LYS A 36 6.25 1.85 -13.68
CA LYS A 36 5.56 2.94 -14.37
C LYS A 36 6.09 4.32 -13.96
N PHE A 37 6.34 4.53 -12.67
CA PHE A 37 6.93 5.79 -12.20
C PHE A 37 8.37 6.00 -12.68
N ARG A 38 9.19 4.94 -12.67
CA ARG A 38 10.54 4.97 -13.26
C ARG A 38 10.50 5.35 -14.74
N GLN A 39 9.62 4.74 -15.53
CA GLN A 39 9.45 5.06 -16.96
C GLN A 39 9.02 6.51 -17.20
N GLY A 40 8.17 7.08 -16.35
CA GLY A 40 7.76 8.49 -16.45
C GLY A 40 8.84 9.50 -16.01
N ALA A 41 9.84 9.07 -15.24
CA ALA A 41 10.84 9.95 -14.64
C ALA A 41 12.08 10.21 -15.52
N PHE A 42 12.19 9.55 -16.67
CA PHE A 42 13.34 9.74 -17.59
C PHE A 42 13.50 11.19 -18.04
N SER A 43 12.40 11.90 -18.28
CA SER A 43 12.39 13.26 -18.81
C SER A 43 12.40 14.36 -17.74
N ASP A 44 12.33 14.02 -16.45
CA ASP A 44 12.33 15.00 -15.36
C ASP A 44 13.45 14.70 -14.33
N PRO A 45 14.60 15.38 -14.44
CA PRO A 45 15.72 15.25 -13.49
C PRO A 45 15.39 15.62 -12.04
N LYS A 46 14.30 16.34 -11.80
CA LYS A 46 13.84 16.71 -10.44
C LYS A 46 12.92 15.65 -9.84
N SER A 47 12.49 14.66 -10.61
CA SER A 47 11.67 13.56 -10.12
C SER A 47 12.44 12.76 -9.08
N PHE A 48 11.80 12.45 -7.95
CA PHE A 48 12.33 11.51 -6.97
C PHE A 48 12.74 10.17 -7.61
N PHE A 49 11.99 9.74 -8.65
CA PHE A 49 12.25 8.49 -9.36
C PHE A 49 13.37 8.59 -10.40
N HIS A 50 13.95 9.77 -10.62
CA HIS A 50 15.05 9.95 -11.56
C HIS A 50 16.29 9.12 -11.16
N HIS A 51 16.55 8.96 -9.86
CA HIS A 51 17.63 8.09 -9.39
C HIS A 51 17.45 6.62 -9.84
N TYR A 52 16.21 6.16 -9.98
CA TYR A 52 15.91 4.81 -10.45
C TYR A 52 15.85 4.70 -11.98
N SER A 53 15.82 5.81 -12.72
CA SER A 53 15.71 5.77 -14.19
C SER A 53 16.95 5.16 -14.85
N GLN A 54 18.11 5.22 -14.19
CA GLN A 54 19.37 4.68 -14.70
C GLN A 54 19.55 3.18 -14.44
N LEU A 55 18.71 2.57 -13.61
CA LEU A 55 18.73 1.12 -13.40
C LEU A 55 18.27 0.40 -14.67
N SER A 56 18.76 -0.81 -14.91
CA SER A 56 18.13 -1.74 -15.85
C SER A 56 16.76 -2.21 -15.35
N ASP A 57 15.99 -2.88 -16.20
CA ASP A 57 14.67 -3.41 -15.79
C ASP A 57 14.79 -4.48 -14.70
N ASP A 58 15.81 -5.34 -14.77
CA ASP A 58 16.07 -6.36 -13.75
C ASP A 58 16.47 -5.73 -12.41
N GLU A 59 17.36 -4.74 -12.44
CA GLU A 59 17.75 -3.99 -11.22
C GLU A 59 16.59 -3.21 -10.61
N ALA A 60 15.74 -2.59 -11.44
CA ALA A 60 14.56 -1.88 -10.97
C ALA A 60 13.53 -2.83 -10.34
N ASN A 61 13.32 -4.01 -10.94
CA ASN A 61 12.46 -5.05 -10.37
C ASN A 61 13.00 -5.54 -9.02
N ALA A 62 14.29 -5.86 -8.95
CA ALA A 62 14.95 -6.28 -7.71
C ALA A 62 14.87 -5.19 -6.63
N THR A 63 15.08 -3.92 -7.01
CA THR A 63 14.97 -2.77 -6.12
C THR A 63 13.55 -2.63 -5.58
N ALA A 64 12.53 -2.68 -6.44
CA ALA A 64 11.14 -2.57 -6.04
C ALA A 64 10.72 -3.73 -5.12
N ALA A 65 11.14 -4.96 -5.44
CA ALA A 65 10.90 -6.12 -4.60
C ALA A 65 11.55 -5.96 -3.21
N ASN A 66 12.81 -5.51 -3.16
CA ASN A 66 13.51 -5.27 -1.90
C ASN A 66 12.85 -4.19 -1.05
N ILE A 67 12.42 -3.07 -1.65
CA ILE A 67 11.68 -2.01 -0.93
C ILE A 67 10.35 -2.56 -0.39
N TRP A 68 9.66 -3.40 -1.16
CA TRP A 68 8.46 -4.07 -0.65
C TRP A 68 8.81 -4.93 0.57
N ASP A 69 9.76 -5.84 0.43
CA ASP A 69 10.06 -6.85 1.46
C ASP A 69 10.63 -6.25 2.74
N THR A 70 11.34 -5.13 2.65
CA THR A 70 12.02 -4.51 3.79
C THR A 70 11.25 -3.34 4.43
N ILE A 71 10.32 -2.72 3.70
CA ILE A 71 9.62 -1.51 4.16
C ILE A 71 8.11 -1.70 4.10
N ASN A 72 7.53 -1.91 2.91
CA ASN A 72 6.07 -1.86 2.74
C ASN A 72 5.36 -3.10 3.30
N GLY A 73 5.91 -4.30 3.07
CA GLY A 73 5.40 -5.56 3.62
C GLY A 73 5.41 -5.58 5.15
N PRO A 74 6.55 -5.27 5.82
CA PRO A 74 6.59 -5.16 7.27
C PRO A 74 5.61 -4.12 7.83
N ASN A 75 5.47 -2.97 7.17
CA ASN A 75 4.49 -1.95 7.56
C ASN A 75 3.04 -2.44 7.37
N LEU A 76 2.76 -3.16 6.28
CA LEU A 76 1.46 -3.77 6.04
C LEU A 76 1.11 -4.73 7.18
N GLN A 77 1.98 -5.67 7.53
CA GLN A 77 1.67 -6.68 8.56
C GLN A 77 1.58 -6.08 9.96
N THR A 78 2.51 -5.18 10.31
CA THR A 78 2.66 -4.69 11.69
C THR A 78 1.70 -3.56 12.01
N ASN A 79 1.45 -2.66 11.06
CA ASN A 79 0.77 -1.39 11.35
C ASN A 79 -0.59 -1.27 10.63
N ILE A 80 -0.67 -1.67 9.36
CA ILE A 80 -1.88 -1.44 8.53
C ILE A 80 -2.90 -2.57 8.74
N LYS A 81 -2.52 -3.83 8.53
CA LYS A 81 -3.41 -5.00 8.61
C LYS A 81 -4.14 -5.14 9.95
N PRO A 82 -3.53 -4.84 11.12
CA PRO A 82 -4.26 -4.88 12.39
C PRO A 82 -5.42 -3.88 12.49
N SER A 83 -5.39 -2.80 11.70
CA SER A 83 -6.50 -1.82 11.65
C SER A 83 -7.68 -2.27 10.78
N ARG A 84 -7.54 -3.35 9.99
CA ARG A 84 -8.61 -3.86 9.11
C ARG A 84 -9.90 -4.13 9.86
N GLU A 85 -9.77 -4.75 11.03
CA GLU A 85 -10.90 -5.07 11.91
C GLU A 85 -11.46 -3.85 12.64
N ARG A 86 -11.11 -2.62 12.27
CA ARG A 86 -11.76 -1.40 12.76
C ARG A 86 -12.62 -0.74 11.69
N ALA A 87 -12.51 -1.16 10.42
CA ALA A 87 -13.24 -0.55 9.33
C ALA A 87 -14.74 -0.91 9.34
N ASN A 88 -15.58 0.02 8.91
CA ASN A 88 -17.00 -0.23 8.72
C ASN A 88 -17.25 -1.16 7.52
N LEU A 89 -16.44 -1.00 6.47
CA LEU A 89 -16.53 -1.81 5.26
C LEU A 89 -15.15 -2.29 4.81
N ILE A 90 -15.06 -3.56 4.40
CA ILE A 90 -13.85 -4.14 3.80
C ILE A 90 -14.17 -4.49 2.34
N LEU A 91 -13.41 -3.88 1.42
CA LEU A 91 -13.40 -4.24 0.00
C LEU A 91 -12.23 -5.18 -0.25
N LYS A 92 -12.50 -6.46 -0.47
CA LYS A 92 -11.45 -7.39 -0.88
C LYS A 92 -11.32 -7.37 -2.40
N LYS A 93 -10.09 -7.22 -2.87
CA LYS A 93 -9.72 -7.22 -4.28
C LYS A 93 -9.00 -8.51 -4.64
N ALA A 94 -9.29 -9.01 -5.83
CA ALA A 94 -8.58 -10.09 -6.48
C ALA A 94 -7.71 -9.56 -7.63
N ALA A 95 -7.24 -10.47 -8.50
CA ALA A 95 -6.47 -10.14 -9.69
C ALA A 95 -7.15 -9.07 -10.56
N ASN A 96 -6.36 -8.33 -11.33
CA ASN A 96 -6.81 -7.21 -12.18
C ASN A 96 -7.55 -6.11 -11.41
N HIS A 97 -7.28 -5.98 -10.11
CA HIS A 97 -7.91 -5.01 -9.22
C HIS A 97 -9.44 -5.14 -9.09
N LEU A 98 -10.03 -6.27 -9.49
CA LEU A 98 -11.46 -6.48 -9.36
C LEU A 98 -11.85 -6.71 -7.90
N VAL A 99 -13.01 -6.21 -7.49
CA VAL A 99 -13.58 -6.51 -6.17
C VAL A 99 -14.19 -7.90 -6.21
N ASP A 100 -13.73 -8.80 -5.35
CA ASP A 100 -14.26 -10.17 -5.24
C ASP A 100 -15.28 -10.32 -4.11
N ARG A 101 -15.13 -9.51 -3.04
CA ARG A 101 -15.96 -9.57 -1.85
C ARG A 101 -16.10 -8.20 -1.21
N VAL A 102 -17.29 -7.92 -0.71
CA VAL A 102 -17.61 -6.78 0.14
C VAL A 102 -18.10 -7.29 1.48
N LEU A 103 -17.50 -6.82 2.57
CA LEU A 103 -17.91 -7.13 3.94
C LEU A 103 -18.32 -5.81 4.60
N LEU A 104 -19.57 -5.73 5.04
CA LEU A 104 -20.10 -4.58 5.78
C LEU A 104 -20.35 -5.01 7.22
N ARG A 105 -19.81 -4.25 8.18
CA ARG A 105 -20.16 -4.43 9.60
C ARG A 105 -21.54 -3.86 9.88
N LYS A 106 -22.32 -4.61 10.67
CA LYS A 106 -23.63 -4.18 11.19
C LYS A 106 -23.45 -3.26 12.39
#